data_AF-A0A495XF89-F1
#
_entry.id   AF-A0A495XF89-F1
#
_cell.length_a   1.000
_cell.length_b   1.000
_cell.length_c   1.000
_cell.angle_alpha   90.00
_cell.angle_beta   90.00
_cell.angle_gamma   90.00
#
_symmetry.space_group_name_H-M   'P 1'
#
loop_
_entity.id
_entity.type
_entity.pdbx_description
1 polymer ?
#
loop_
_entity_poly.entity_id
_entity_poly.type
_entity_poly.pdbx_seq_one_letter_code
_entity_poly.pdbx_strand_id
1 'polypeptide(L)'
;MATPHDRPPAVLAVATAVVGALVALVLGLLTFGVQATVHPADVPLAVAVGPDAPPQLKAVADKLAGTGSAEVSWRVTTPDEGRELLRSQDVYGVLELAPGAATVVLSGAVNPSGTQVAQQVLGGVAQGAGLPAKVVTLDPASAAGRTAPLAASALLWIGGLVAGAAFTVLAGRRVVGLGARLLGASLAAVLAVAVVAGFFALWDSNLPLDAGVLGYLALVAVAFALLQTGLLRLLGLRAMAVLGPLYLMAPAVAGQVPELLNPAYRVVLWSWTPFRFSTEGLRALLQNGTLDSAQVWVFVGIAVAGLLLLVLPAKKAQPDPADRVVDVRVDQADRLPGAQHQRTA
;
A
#
# COMPACT_ATOMS: atom_id res chain seq x y z
N MET A 1 9.70 -0.26 -43.37
CA MET A 1 9.66 -0.53 -41.91
C MET A 1 9.64 -2.04 -41.75
N ALA A 2 10.74 -2.64 -41.27
CA ALA A 2 10.84 -4.09 -41.10
C ALA A 2 9.77 -4.58 -40.11
N THR A 3 9.12 -5.69 -40.43
CA THR A 3 8.10 -6.26 -39.55
C THR A 3 8.78 -6.88 -38.32
N PRO A 4 8.13 -6.97 -37.14
CA PRO A 4 8.75 -7.52 -35.93
C PRO A 4 9.33 -8.94 -36.09
N HIS A 5 8.92 -9.68 -37.12
CA HIS A 5 9.40 -11.02 -37.45
C HIS A 5 10.77 -11.07 -38.16
N ASP A 6 11.29 -9.94 -38.64
CA ASP A 6 12.58 -9.89 -39.36
C ASP A 6 13.78 -9.56 -38.43
N ARG A 7 13.54 -9.38 -37.13
CA ARG A 7 14.62 -9.06 -36.18
C ARG A 7 15.38 -10.33 -35.79
N PRO A 8 16.72 -10.34 -35.84
CA PRO A 8 17.47 -11.53 -35.47
C PRO A 8 17.16 -11.90 -34.01
N PRO A 9 17.05 -13.20 -33.69
CA PRO A 9 16.63 -13.67 -32.36
C PRO A 9 17.51 -13.12 -31.23
N ALA A 10 18.79 -12.84 -31.51
CA ALA A 10 19.69 -12.18 -30.59
C ALA A 10 19.24 -10.74 -30.21
N VAL A 11 18.72 -9.96 -31.16
CA VAL A 11 18.20 -8.60 -30.88
C VAL A 11 16.95 -8.67 -30.03
N LEU A 12 16.07 -9.65 -30.28
CA LEU A 12 14.89 -9.87 -29.44
C LEU A 12 15.28 -10.27 -28.01
N ALA A 13 16.24 -11.19 -27.87
CA ALA A 13 16.74 -11.64 -26.57
C ALA A 13 17.43 -10.52 -25.78
N VAL A 14 18.26 -9.69 -26.43
CA VAL A 14 18.87 -8.53 -25.79
C VAL A 14 17.80 -7.52 -25.38
N ALA A 15 16.83 -7.23 -26.24
CA ALA A 15 15.77 -6.27 -25.92
C ALA A 15 14.92 -6.73 -24.72
N THR A 16 14.52 -8.01 -24.66
CA THR A 16 13.75 -8.53 -23.51
C THR A 16 14.57 -8.57 -22.24
N ALA A 17 15.87 -8.91 -22.32
CA ALA A 17 16.78 -8.86 -21.17
C ALA A 17 16.93 -7.43 -20.62
N VAL A 18 17.09 -6.43 -21.50
CA VAL A 18 17.16 -5.01 -21.10
C VAL A 18 15.86 -4.57 -20.43
N VAL A 19 14.70 -4.92 -21.00
CA VAL A 19 13.40 -4.60 -20.38
C VAL A 19 13.29 -5.24 -18.99
N GLY A 20 13.67 -6.52 -18.86
CA GLY A 20 13.68 -7.22 -17.57
C GLY A 20 14.59 -6.53 -16.54
N ALA A 21 15.80 -6.16 -16.94
CA ALA A 21 16.76 -5.46 -16.08
C ALA A 21 16.24 -4.07 -15.64
N LEU A 22 15.60 -3.32 -16.54
CA LEU A 22 15.01 -2.02 -16.21
C LEU A 22 13.85 -2.16 -15.22
N VAL A 23 12.98 -3.16 -15.41
CA VAL A 23 11.89 -3.44 -14.46
C VAL A 23 12.46 -3.83 -13.10
N ALA A 24 13.47 -4.71 -13.07
CA ALA A 24 14.12 -5.11 -11.83
C ALA A 24 14.80 -3.93 -11.12
N LEU A 25 15.46 -3.03 -11.85
CA LEU A 25 16.06 -1.81 -11.31
C LEU A 25 15.00 -0.89 -10.70
N VAL A 26 13.91 -0.62 -11.44
CA VAL A 26 12.82 0.24 -10.98
C VAL A 26 12.18 -0.36 -9.74
N LEU A 27 11.76 -1.62 -9.77
CA LEU A 27 11.18 -2.27 -8.60
C LEU A 27 12.18 -2.31 -7.44
N GLY A 28 13.45 -2.60 -7.71
CA GLY A 28 14.52 -2.60 -6.72
C GLY A 28 14.65 -1.28 -5.97
N LEU A 29 14.62 -0.16 -6.70
CA LEU A 29 14.65 1.18 -6.10
C LEU A 29 13.37 1.47 -5.31
N LEU A 30 12.20 1.15 -5.85
CA LEU A 30 10.92 1.54 -5.27
C LEU A 30 10.46 0.65 -4.10
N THR A 31 10.98 -0.58 -3.99
CA THR A 31 10.65 -1.50 -2.88
C THR A 31 11.81 -1.61 -1.90
N PHE A 32 12.97 -2.08 -2.35
CA PHE A 32 14.13 -2.32 -1.49
C PHE A 32 14.94 -1.06 -1.23
N GLY A 33 15.01 -0.12 -2.19
CA GLY A 33 15.68 1.15 -2.01
C GLY A 33 15.07 1.98 -0.88
N VAL A 34 13.74 1.90 -0.71
CA VAL A 34 13.05 2.50 0.44
C VAL A 34 13.59 1.93 1.75
N GLN A 35 13.63 0.59 1.89
CA GLN A 35 14.10 -0.06 3.12
C GLN A 35 15.61 0.13 3.35
N ALA A 36 16.41 0.09 2.29
CA ALA A 36 17.86 0.21 2.35
C ALA A 36 18.33 1.61 2.73
N THR A 37 17.45 2.62 2.66
CA THR A 37 17.75 4.02 2.97
C THR A 37 16.98 4.53 4.19
N VAL A 38 16.36 3.63 4.96
CA VAL A 38 15.69 4.00 6.20
C VAL A 38 16.70 4.59 7.18
N HIS A 39 16.42 5.82 7.63
CA HIS A 39 17.14 6.47 8.70
C HIS A 39 16.20 7.45 9.41
N PRO A 40 16.27 7.56 10.75
CA PRO A 40 15.53 8.59 11.49
C PRO A 40 15.91 10.00 11.05
N ALA A 41 14.92 10.83 10.74
CA ALA A 41 15.08 12.25 10.47
C ALA A 41 13.88 13.02 11.06
N ASP A 42 14.16 13.92 12.01
CA ASP A 42 13.16 14.75 12.70
C ASP A 42 12.03 13.97 13.41
N VAL A 43 12.31 12.75 13.90
CA VAL A 43 11.30 11.90 14.57
C VAL A 43 10.65 12.65 15.75
N PRO A 44 9.32 12.87 15.75
CA PRO A 44 8.65 13.68 16.76
C PRO A 44 8.53 12.91 18.08
N LEU A 45 9.25 13.37 19.09
CA LEU A 45 9.21 12.86 20.45
C LEU A 45 8.87 13.97 21.44
N ALA A 46 8.34 13.57 22.58
CA ALA A 46 8.06 14.50 23.66
C ALA A 46 8.78 14.09 24.94
N VAL A 47 9.13 15.08 25.75
CA VAL A 47 9.57 14.90 27.13
C VAL A 47 8.55 15.58 28.03
N ALA A 48 7.95 14.80 28.92
CA ALA A 48 6.89 15.24 29.81
C ALA A 48 7.43 15.42 31.22
N VAL A 49 7.16 16.59 31.82
CA VAL A 49 7.54 16.90 33.19
C VAL A 49 6.31 17.46 33.92
N GLY A 50 6.06 16.96 35.13
CA GLY A 50 4.94 17.44 35.94
C GLY A 50 5.07 18.93 36.30
N PRO A 51 3.94 19.65 36.50
CA PRO A 51 3.96 21.09 36.84
C PRO A 51 4.76 21.38 38.12
N ASP A 52 4.66 20.48 39.10
CA ASP A 52 5.34 20.57 40.41
C ASP A 52 6.70 19.86 40.45
N ALA A 53 7.25 19.47 39.30
CA ALA A 53 8.51 18.75 39.27
C ALA A 53 9.70 19.62 39.75
N PRO A 54 10.70 19.00 40.41
CA PRO A 54 11.93 19.69 40.80
C PRO A 54 12.58 20.45 39.63
N PRO A 55 13.20 21.61 39.87
CA PRO A 55 13.87 22.41 38.83
C PRO A 55 14.91 21.61 38.03
N GLN A 56 15.53 20.62 38.65
CA GLN A 56 16.51 19.73 38.01
C GLN A 56 15.88 18.90 36.89
N LEU A 57 14.65 18.38 37.06
CA LEU A 57 13.96 17.62 36.02
C LEU A 57 13.51 18.52 34.87
N LYS A 58 13.06 19.75 35.19
CA LYS A 58 12.74 20.76 34.16
C LYS A 58 13.97 21.10 33.34
N ALA A 59 15.12 21.32 33.98
CA ALA A 59 16.39 21.56 33.30
C ALA A 59 16.84 20.38 32.42
N VAL A 60 16.58 19.13 32.82
CA VAL A 60 16.85 17.95 31.96
C VAL A 60 15.96 17.97 30.72
N ALA A 61 14.66 18.25 30.88
CA ALA A 61 13.74 18.33 29.75
C ALA A 61 14.08 19.49 28.80
N ASP A 62 14.41 20.67 29.33
CA ASP A 62 14.84 21.83 28.55
C ASP A 62 16.15 21.54 27.81
N LYS A 63 17.08 20.83 28.46
CA LYS A 63 18.32 20.38 27.81
C LYS A 63 18.00 19.41 26.67
N LEU A 64 17.17 18.40 26.88
CA LEU A 64 16.78 17.46 25.82
C LEU A 64 16.15 18.20 24.63
N ALA A 65 15.26 19.15 24.90
CA ALA A 65 14.64 19.98 23.87
C ALA A 65 15.66 20.89 23.14
N GLY A 66 16.63 21.44 23.87
CA GLY A 66 17.71 22.25 23.32
C GLY A 66 18.80 21.46 22.59
N THR A 67 18.86 20.13 22.77
CA THR A 67 19.86 19.25 22.14
C THR A 67 19.30 18.50 20.92
N GLY A 68 18.25 19.03 20.28
CA GLY A 68 17.65 18.44 19.08
C GLY A 68 18.73 17.97 18.09
N SER A 69 18.70 16.68 17.75
CA SER A 69 19.56 16.10 16.74
C SER A 69 18.82 16.10 15.40
N ALA A 70 19.55 15.93 14.30
CA ALA A 70 18.92 15.76 12.98
C ALA A 70 17.96 14.55 12.94
N GLU A 71 18.08 13.61 13.88
CA GLU A 71 17.28 12.38 13.93
C GLU A 71 15.97 12.55 14.70
N VAL A 72 15.89 13.51 15.64
CA VAL A 72 14.79 13.60 16.62
C VAL A 72 14.41 15.06 16.87
N SER A 73 13.11 15.33 16.77
CA SER A 73 12.52 16.60 17.19
C SER A 73 11.85 16.46 18.56
N TRP A 74 12.20 17.34 19.50
CA TRP A 74 11.72 17.27 20.88
C TRP A 74 10.67 18.35 21.18
N ARG A 75 9.61 17.96 21.88
CA ARG A 75 8.67 18.88 22.55
C ARG A 75 8.72 18.70 24.05
N VAL A 76 8.81 19.81 24.79
CA VAL A 76 8.57 19.81 26.24
C VAL A 76 7.07 19.93 26.47
N THR A 77 6.51 19.08 27.33
CA THR A 77 5.08 19.00 27.58
C THR A 77 4.81 18.66 29.05
N THR A 78 3.55 18.72 29.46
CA THR A 78 3.07 18.04 30.67
C THR A 78 2.73 16.56 30.36
N PRO A 79 2.63 15.66 31.36
CA PRO A 79 2.24 14.27 31.13
C PRO A 79 0.88 14.13 30.43
N ASP A 80 -0.13 14.90 30.84
CA ASP A 80 -1.47 14.82 30.25
C ASP A 80 -1.48 15.31 28.79
N GLU A 81 -0.84 16.44 28.52
CA GLU A 81 -0.67 16.98 27.16
C GLU A 81 0.18 16.04 26.30
N GLY A 82 1.23 15.41 26.84
CA GLY A 82 2.06 14.46 26.11
C GLY A 82 1.29 13.22 25.69
N ARG A 83 0.42 12.70 26.57
CA ARG A 83 -0.48 11.60 26.23
C ARG A 83 -1.52 12.01 25.19
N GLU A 84 -1.98 13.25 25.18
CA GLU A 84 -2.87 13.75 24.15
C GLU A 84 -2.17 13.90 22.79
N LEU A 85 -0.92 14.37 22.77
CA LEU A 85 -0.07 14.36 21.56
C LEU A 85 0.13 12.93 21.03
N LEU A 86 0.25 11.93 21.90
CA LEU A 86 0.31 10.52 21.49
C LEU A 86 -1.01 10.01 20.90
N ARG A 87 -2.16 10.39 21.46
CA ARG A 87 -3.48 9.98 20.96
C ARG A 87 -3.80 10.62 19.60
N SER A 88 -3.42 11.88 19.43
CA SER A 88 -3.53 12.63 18.17
C SER A 88 -2.47 12.22 17.13
N GLN A 89 -1.50 11.37 17.50
CA GLN A 89 -0.40 10.89 16.65
C GLN A 89 0.59 12.00 16.23
N ASP A 90 0.62 13.12 16.96
CA ASP A 90 1.55 14.23 16.74
C ASP A 90 2.98 13.88 17.18
N VAL A 91 3.14 12.91 18.09
CA VAL A 91 4.42 12.37 18.53
C VAL A 91 4.40 10.84 18.54
N TYR A 92 5.57 10.21 18.44
CA TYR A 92 5.69 8.74 18.43
C TYR A 92 6.01 8.12 19.78
N GLY A 93 6.44 8.94 20.74
CA GLY A 93 6.70 8.53 22.10
C GLY A 93 6.85 9.72 23.03
N VAL A 94 6.53 9.52 24.30
CA VAL A 94 6.71 10.51 25.36
C VAL A 94 7.61 9.92 26.44
N LEU A 95 8.63 10.66 26.86
CA LEU A 95 9.41 10.34 28.05
C LEU A 95 8.86 11.13 29.24
N GLU A 96 8.07 10.49 30.10
CA GLU A 96 7.61 11.07 31.36
C GLU A 96 8.71 10.97 32.42
N LEU A 97 9.21 12.11 32.88
CA LEU A 97 10.24 12.19 33.92
C LEU A 97 9.60 12.37 35.30
N ALA A 98 9.98 11.50 36.24
CA ALA A 98 9.60 11.57 37.64
C ALA A 98 10.86 11.54 38.53
N PRO A 99 10.77 11.97 39.81
CA PRO A 99 11.90 11.86 40.73
C PRO A 99 12.41 10.42 40.83
N GLY A 100 13.63 10.18 40.36
CA GLY A 100 14.29 8.86 40.41
C GLY A 100 13.80 7.81 39.42
N ALA A 101 12.91 8.15 38.47
CA ALA A 101 12.40 7.20 37.48
C ALA A 101 12.00 7.89 36.17
N ALA A 102 11.95 7.12 35.08
CA ALA A 102 11.41 7.57 33.81
C ALA A 102 10.38 6.57 33.27
N THR A 103 9.35 7.06 32.59
CA THR A 103 8.38 6.22 31.90
C THR A 103 8.37 6.55 30.41
N VAL A 104 8.64 5.56 29.58
CA VAL A 104 8.49 5.64 28.13
C VAL A 104 7.05 5.30 27.80
N VAL A 105 6.28 6.29 27.37
CA VAL A 105 4.89 6.14 26.97
C VAL A 105 4.81 6.06 25.45
N LEU A 106 4.19 4.99 24.95
CA LEU A 106 3.94 4.74 23.53
C LEU A 106 2.44 4.61 23.29
N SER A 107 2.02 4.52 22.03
CA SER A 107 0.62 4.31 21.66
C SER A 107 0.48 3.18 20.64
N GLY A 108 -0.48 2.28 20.83
CA GLY A 108 -0.83 1.26 19.84
C GLY A 108 -1.50 1.82 18.59
N ALA A 109 -2.03 3.05 18.66
CA ALA A 109 -2.61 3.77 17.52
C ALA A 109 -1.54 4.35 16.59
N VAL A 110 -0.32 4.56 17.07
CA VAL A 110 0.79 5.10 16.27
C VAL A 110 1.43 3.98 15.44
N ASN A 111 1.96 4.34 14.28
CA ASN A 111 2.64 3.41 13.39
C ASN A 111 3.78 2.63 14.10
N PRO A 112 3.83 1.28 13.98
CA PRO A 112 4.82 0.44 14.67
C PRO A 112 6.30 0.80 14.38
N SER A 113 6.61 1.26 13.16
CA SER A 113 7.97 1.65 12.80
C SER A 113 8.44 2.88 13.58
N GLY A 114 7.56 3.88 13.71
CA GLY A 114 7.79 5.09 14.50
C GLY A 114 7.91 4.79 15.99
N THR A 115 7.01 3.96 16.55
CA THR A 115 7.06 3.62 17.98
C THR A 115 8.29 2.77 18.35
N GLN A 116 8.78 1.93 17.44
CA GLN A 116 10.02 1.17 17.65
C GLN A 116 11.23 2.10 17.79
N VAL A 117 11.35 3.08 16.88
CA VAL A 117 12.43 4.08 16.93
C VAL A 117 12.29 4.95 18.18
N ALA A 118 11.08 5.41 18.49
CA ALA A 118 10.79 6.18 19.70
C ALA A 118 11.21 5.41 20.97
N GLN A 119 10.85 4.12 21.08
CA GLN A 119 11.21 3.31 22.23
C GLN A 119 12.73 3.17 22.40
N GLN A 120 13.46 2.98 21.29
CA GLN A 120 14.92 2.88 21.30
C GLN A 120 15.57 4.20 21.75
N VAL A 121 15.13 5.33 21.19
CA VAL A 121 15.64 6.66 21.54
C VAL A 121 15.32 7.01 23.00
N LEU A 122 14.05 6.92 23.40
CA LEU A 122 13.61 7.31 24.75
C LEU A 122 14.20 6.39 25.83
N GLY A 123 14.30 5.09 25.53
CA GLY A 123 14.99 4.12 26.39
C GLY A 123 16.48 4.45 26.54
N GLY A 124 17.17 4.78 25.44
CA GLY A 124 18.56 5.21 25.45
C GLY A 124 18.78 6.49 26.26
N VAL A 125 17.88 7.48 26.13
CA VAL A 125 17.92 8.71 26.93
C VAL A 125 17.76 8.42 28.42
N ALA A 126 16.79 7.60 28.81
CA ALA A 126 16.57 7.23 30.22
C ALA A 126 17.77 6.47 30.81
N GLN A 127 18.32 5.51 30.05
CA GLN A 127 19.51 4.75 30.44
C GLN A 127 20.75 5.65 30.58
N GLY A 128 20.96 6.57 29.62
CA GLY A 128 22.05 7.54 29.67
C GLY A 128 21.95 8.52 30.85
N ALA A 129 20.73 8.80 31.31
CA ALA A 129 20.45 9.59 32.51
C ALA A 129 20.55 8.76 33.82
N GLY A 130 20.81 7.46 33.75
CA GLY A 130 20.84 6.57 34.92
C GLY A 130 19.48 6.36 35.57
N LEU A 131 18.38 6.61 34.84
CA LEU A 131 17.02 6.46 35.35
C LEU A 131 16.44 5.10 34.97
N PRO A 132 15.82 4.35 35.91
CA PRO A 132 15.09 3.15 35.57
C PRO A 132 13.90 3.52 34.67
N ALA A 133 13.86 2.94 33.47
CA ALA A 133 12.80 3.16 32.49
C ALA A 133 11.73 2.08 32.56
N LYS A 134 10.48 2.49 32.76
CA LYS A 134 9.30 1.63 32.56
C LYS A 134 8.66 1.95 31.21
N VAL A 135 8.24 0.94 30.45
CA VAL A 135 7.47 1.16 29.22
C VAL A 135 5.98 0.99 29.51
N VAL A 136 5.18 1.96 29.06
CA VAL A 136 3.71 1.93 29.13
C VAL A 136 3.17 2.19 27.72
N THR A 137 2.19 1.41 27.29
CA THR A 137 1.55 1.58 25.99
C THR A 137 0.10 1.99 26.19
N LEU A 138 -0.27 3.17 25.70
CA LEU A 138 -1.66 3.60 25.57
C LEU A 138 -2.33 2.77 24.47
N ASP A 139 -3.58 2.38 24.71
CA ASP A 139 -4.41 1.65 23.74
C ASP A 139 -3.64 0.49 23.07
N PRO A 140 -3.21 -0.52 23.87
CA PRO A 140 -2.27 -1.54 23.38
C PRO A 140 -2.89 -2.36 22.25
N ALA A 141 -2.27 -2.29 21.08
CA ALA A 141 -2.64 -3.11 19.94
C ALA A 141 -2.12 -4.54 20.10
N SER A 142 -2.99 -5.54 19.86
CA SER A 142 -2.57 -6.94 19.78
C SER A 142 -1.60 -7.16 18.60
N ALA A 143 -0.97 -8.34 18.52
CA ALA A 143 -0.14 -8.69 17.37
C ALA A 143 -0.93 -8.60 16.05
N ALA A 144 -2.20 -9.04 16.07
CA ALA A 144 -3.12 -8.90 14.95
C ALA A 144 -3.47 -7.42 14.69
N GLY A 145 -3.78 -6.63 15.72
CA GLY A 145 -4.10 -5.21 15.56
C GLY A 145 -2.98 -4.38 14.91
N ARG A 146 -1.72 -4.75 15.13
CA ARG A 146 -0.57 -4.08 14.50
C ARG A 146 -0.41 -4.39 13.00
N THR A 147 -0.82 -5.58 12.57
CA THR A 147 -0.65 -6.05 11.18
C THR A 147 -1.92 -5.89 10.34
N ALA A 148 -3.08 -5.93 10.98
CA ALA A 148 -4.40 -5.87 10.37
C ALA A 148 -4.59 -4.69 9.39
N PRO A 149 -4.17 -3.45 9.70
CA PRO A 149 -4.38 -2.33 8.78
C PRO A 149 -3.71 -2.49 7.41
N LEU A 150 -2.45 -2.94 7.40
CA LEU A 150 -1.69 -3.14 6.18
C LEU A 150 -2.21 -4.37 5.42
N ALA A 151 -2.50 -5.45 6.15
CA ALA A 151 -3.04 -6.68 5.58
C ALA A 151 -4.41 -6.45 4.92
N ALA A 152 -5.32 -5.73 5.59
CA ALA A 152 -6.62 -5.37 5.03
C ALA A 152 -6.48 -4.55 3.75
N SER A 153 -5.63 -3.52 3.74
CA SER A 153 -5.36 -2.70 2.55
C SER A 153 -4.88 -3.56 1.36
N ALA A 154 -3.96 -4.49 1.61
CA ALA A 154 -3.46 -5.43 0.60
C ALA A 154 -4.53 -6.41 0.11
N LEU A 155 -5.30 -7.00 1.02
CA LEU A 155 -6.36 -7.96 0.68
C LEU A 155 -7.49 -7.31 -0.11
N LEU A 156 -7.91 -6.09 0.25
CA LEU A 156 -8.91 -5.32 -0.50
C LEU A 156 -8.42 -5.01 -1.92
N TRP A 157 -7.16 -4.58 -2.05
CA TRP A 157 -6.56 -4.33 -3.36
C TRP A 157 -6.52 -5.60 -4.21
N ILE A 158 -5.99 -6.70 -3.68
CA ILE A 158 -5.88 -7.97 -4.39
C ILE A 158 -7.27 -8.50 -4.76
N GLY A 159 -8.22 -8.46 -3.84
CA GLY A 159 -9.59 -8.92 -4.07
C GLY A 159 -10.24 -8.20 -5.24
N GLY A 160 -10.17 -6.87 -5.27
CA GLY A 160 -10.66 -6.07 -6.40
C GLY A 160 -9.89 -6.35 -7.70
N LEU A 161 -8.57 -6.50 -7.64
CA LEU A 161 -7.72 -6.69 -8.81
C LEU A 161 -8.00 -8.05 -9.47
N VAL A 162 -8.05 -9.11 -8.67
CA VAL A 162 -8.34 -10.48 -9.13
C VAL A 162 -9.76 -10.56 -9.68
N ALA A 163 -10.75 -10.00 -8.96
CA ALA A 163 -12.13 -9.98 -9.43
C ALA A 163 -12.28 -9.21 -10.76
N GLY A 164 -11.67 -8.03 -10.86
CA GLY A 164 -11.69 -7.23 -12.09
C GLY A 164 -10.98 -7.93 -13.25
N ALA A 165 -9.81 -8.54 -13.01
CA ALA A 165 -9.07 -9.27 -14.03
C ALA A 165 -9.86 -10.50 -14.51
N ALA A 166 -10.41 -11.29 -13.58
CA ALA A 166 -11.27 -12.43 -13.89
C ALA A 166 -12.51 -11.99 -14.69
N PHE A 167 -13.18 -10.91 -14.27
CA PHE A 167 -14.30 -10.33 -15.00
C PHE A 167 -13.90 -9.93 -16.43
N THR A 168 -12.73 -9.33 -16.60
CA THR A 168 -12.21 -8.91 -17.91
C THR A 168 -11.91 -10.11 -18.82
N VAL A 169 -11.32 -11.18 -18.28
CA VAL A 169 -11.05 -12.42 -19.00
C VAL A 169 -12.35 -13.12 -19.40
N LEU A 170 -13.28 -13.27 -18.46
CA LEU A 170 -14.56 -13.96 -18.68
C LEU A 170 -15.50 -13.18 -19.62
N ALA A 171 -15.46 -11.85 -19.57
CA ALA A 171 -16.17 -11.00 -20.52
C ALA A 171 -15.64 -11.17 -21.95
N GLY A 172 -14.33 -11.45 -22.11
CA GLY A 172 -13.69 -11.62 -23.41
C GLY A 172 -13.95 -10.43 -24.34
N ARG A 173 -14.46 -10.70 -25.55
CA ARG A 173 -14.85 -9.66 -26.53
C ARG A 173 -16.29 -9.17 -26.39
N ARG A 174 -17.03 -9.61 -25.37
CA ARG A 174 -18.45 -9.24 -25.21
C ARG A 174 -18.57 -7.77 -24.83
N VAL A 175 -19.55 -7.09 -25.43
CA VAL A 175 -19.93 -5.75 -25.01
C VAL A 175 -20.70 -5.86 -23.69
N VAL A 176 -19.98 -5.70 -22.59
CA VAL A 176 -20.58 -5.65 -21.26
C VAL A 176 -21.05 -4.21 -20.99
N GLY A 177 -22.22 -4.05 -20.39
CA GLY A 177 -22.75 -2.73 -20.02
C GLY A 177 -22.02 -2.09 -18.83
N LEU A 178 -22.27 -0.80 -18.59
CA LEU A 178 -21.76 -0.10 -17.40
C LEU A 178 -22.34 -0.70 -16.11
N GLY A 179 -23.64 -0.99 -16.08
CA GLY A 179 -24.32 -1.55 -14.91
C GLY A 179 -23.71 -2.87 -14.43
N ALA A 180 -23.39 -3.79 -15.34
CA ALA A 180 -22.76 -5.06 -14.99
C ALA A 180 -21.34 -4.88 -14.43
N ARG A 181 -20.59 -3.87 -14.89
CA ARG A 181 -19.27 -3.54 -14.33
C ARG A 181 -19.36 -2.92 -12.95
N LEU A 182 -20.31 -2.00 -12.73
CA LEU A 182 -20.57 -1.42 -11.43
C LEU A 182 -21.00 -2.50 -10.43
N LEU A 183 -21.95 -3.36 -10.83
CA LEU A 183 -22.37 -4.49 -10.01
C LEU A 183 -21.20 -5.42 -9.67
N GLY A 184 -20.36 -5.77 -10.66
CA GLY A 184 -19.17 -6.58 -10.43
C GLY A 184 -18.18 -5.94 -9.45
N ALA A 185 -17.90 -4.64 -9.60
CA ALA A 185 -17.02 -3.90 -8.70
C ALA A 185 -17.59 -3.81 -7.28
N SER A 186 -18.89 -3.50 -7.14
CA SER A 186 -19.56 -3.43 -5.84
C SER A 186 -19.59 -4.79 -5.14
N LEU A 187 -19.90 -5.87 -5.87
CA LEU A 187 -19.90 -7.22 -5.31
C LEU A 187 -18.49 -7.65 -4.90
N ALA A 188 -17.47 -7.36 -5.71
CA ALA A 188 -16.09 -7.62 -5.37
C ALA A 188 -15.67 -6.88 -4.10
N ALA A 189 -16.05 -5.61 -3.96
CA ALA A 189 -15.78 -4.82 -2.77
C ALA A 189 -16.45 -5.42 -1.52
N VAL A 190 -17.75 -5.72 -1.59
CA VAL A 190 -18.50 -6.33 -0.47
C VAL A 190 -17.89 -7.67 -0.04
N LEU A 191 -17.58 -8.54 -1.00
CA LEU A 191 -16.97 -9.84 -0.70
C LEU A 191 -15.55 -9.69 -0.12
N ALA A 192 -14.75 -8.75 -0.64
CA ALA A 192 -13.43 -8.48 -0.10
C ALA A 192 -13.49 -7.96 1.35
N VAL A 193 -14.43 -7.06 1.66
CA VAL A 193 -14.68 -6.57 3.02
C VAL A 193 -15.11 -7.72 3.93
N ALA A 194 -16.02 -8.60 3.47
CA ALA A 194 -16.45 -9.76 4.25
C ALA A 194 -15.28 -10.71 4.55
N VAL A 195 -14.39 -10.94 3.58
CA VAL A 195 -13.18 -11.76 3.77
C VAL A 195 -12.23 -11.10 4.79
N VAL A 196 -11.99 -9.78 4.68
CA VAL A 196 -11.15 -9.05 5.63
C VAL A 196 -11.73 -9.07 7.04
N ALA A 197 -13.03 -8.82 7.20
CA ALA A 197 -13.72 -8.89 8.48
C ALA A 197 -13.65 -10.31 9.06
N GLY A 198 -13.78 -11.34 8.22
CA GLY A 198 -13.58 -12.74 8.61
C GLY A 198 -12.16 -13.02 9.11
N PHE A 199 -11.13 -12.48 8.44
CA PHE A 199 -9.75 -12.58 8.91
C PHE A 199 -9.52 -11.83 10.22
N PHE A 200 -10.15 -10.67 10.43
CA PHE A 200 -10.05 -9.94 11.70
C PHE A 200 -10.63 -10.80 12.83
N ALA A 201 -11.85 -11.31 12.65
CA ALA A 201 -12.48 -12.21 13.61
C ALA A 201 -11.66 -13.49 13.86
N LEU A 202 -10.97 -14.01 12.84
CA LEU A 202 -10.12 -15.20 12.94
C LEU A 202 -8.79 -14.91 13.68
N TRP A 203 -8.15 -13.78 13.41
CA TRP A 203 -6.84 -13.44 13.98
C TRP A 203 -6.96 -12.94 15.41
N ASP A 204 -7.98 -12.11 15.69
CA ASP A 204 -8.26 -11.59 17.01
C ASP A 204 -9.71 -11.08 17.06
N SER A 205 -10.57 -11.84 17.73
CA SER A 205 -12.00 -11.54 17.87
C SER A 205 -12.30 -10.26 18.66
N ASN A 206 -11.28 -9.65 19.30
CA ASN A 206 -11.43 -8.38 20.01
C ASN A 206 -11.20 -7.17 19.11
N LEU A 207 -10.76 -7.37 17.85
CA LEU A 207 -10.65 -6.26 16.90
C LEU A 207 -12.03 -5.66 16.63
N PRO A 208 -12.19 -4.32 16.71
CA PRO A 208 -13.48 -3.70 16.47
C PRO A 208 -13.90 -3.92 15.01
N LEU A 209 -15.13 -4.40 14.84
CA LEU A 209 -15.82 -4.54 13.56
C LEU A 209 -17.14 -3.74 13.60
N ASP A 210 -17.06 -2.54 14.15
CA ASP A 210 -18.20 -1.62 14.19
C ASP A 210 -18.47 -0.99 12.80
N ALA A 211 -19.53 -0.19 12.73
CA ALA A 211 -19.94 0.48 11.51
C ALA A 211 -18.87 1.43 10.95
N GLY A 212 -18.02 2.02 11.79
CA GLY A 212 -16.93 2.90 11.38
C GLY A 212 -15.84 2.12 10.65
N VAL A 213 -15.39 1.02 11.23
CA VAL A 213 -14.38 0.12 10.62
C VAL A 213 -14.91 -0.48 9.33
N LEU A 214 -16.11 -1.06 9.35
CA LEU A 214 -16.71 -1.70 8.17
C LEU A 214 -17.02 -0.68 7.06
N GLY A 215 -17.50 0.52 7.43
CA GLY A 215 -17.76 1.61 6.48
C GLY A 215 -16.48 2.10 5.81
N TYR A 216 -15.39 2.23 6.57
CA TYR A 216 -14.10 2.63 6.02
C TYR A 216 -13.49 1.55 5.11
N LEU A 217 -13.55 0.27 5.51
CA LEU A 217 -13.16 -0.85 4.66
C LEU A 217 -13.95 -0.87 3.35
N ALA A 218 -15.28 -0.64 3.41
CA ALA A 218 -16.13 -0.56 2.23
C ALA A 218 -15.75 0.60 1.30
N LEU A 219 -15.47 1.79 1.85
CA LEU A 219 -15.01 2.95 1.08
C LEU A 219 -13.72 2.62 0.31
N VAL A 220 -12.72 2.08 1.02
CA VAL A 220 -11.43 1.68 0.42
C VAL A 220 -11.63 0.61 -0.66
N ALA A 221 -12.41 -0.43 -0.35
CA ALA A 221 -12.66 -1.54 -1.26
C ALA A 221 -13.37 -1.09 -2.55
N VAL A 222 -14.39 -0.24 -2.42
CA VAL A 222 -15.13 0.31 -3.58
C VAL A 222 -14.22 1.21 -4.41
N ALA A 223 -13.43 2.08 -3.77
CA ALA A 223 -12.50 2.96 -4.48
C ALA A 223 -11.48 2.15 -5.31
N PHE A 224 -10.85 1.14 -4.70
CA PHE A 224 -9.92 0.24 -5.41
C PHE A 224 -10.62 -0.53 -6.53
N ALA A 225 -11.77 -1.16 -6.26
CA ALA A 225 -12.48 -1.95 -7.26
C ALA A 225 -12.92 -1.11 -8.47
N LEU A 226 -13.38 0.13 -8.25
CA LEU A 226 -13.77 1.05 -9.33
C LEU A 226 -12.56 1.50 -10.16
N LEU A 227 -11.46 1.88 -9.50
CA LEU A 227 -10.22 2.27 -10.19
C LEU A 227 -9.71 1.11 -11.06
N GLN A 228 -9.64 -0.09 -10.49
CA GLN A 228 -9.14 -1.29 -11.16
C GLN A 228 -10.05 -1.68 -12.33
N THR A 229 -11.37 -1.70 -12.11
CA THR A 229 -12.35 -2.04 -13.16
C THR A 229 -12.34 -1.00 -14.28
N GLY A 230 -12.17 0.28 -13.96
CA GLY A 230 -12.01 1.37 -14.93
C GLY A 230 -10.76 1.19 -15.80
N LEU A 231 -9.61 0.96 -15.18
CA LEU A 231 -8.36 0.73 -15.91
C LEU A 231 -8.40 -0.55 -16.75
N LEU A 232 -8.92 -1.65 -16.20
CA LEU A 232 -9.08 -2.92 -16.92
C LEU A 232 -10.07 -2.81 -18.08
N ARG A 233 -11.12 -1.99 -17.95
CA ARG A 233 -12.04 -1.70 -19.05
C ARG A 233 -11.34 -0.98 -20.21
N LEU A 234 -10.44 -0.05 -19.91
CA LEU A 234 -9.78 0.78 -20.93
C LEU A 234 -8.56 0.08 -21.56
N LEU A 235 -7.79 -0.64 -20.76
CA LEU A 235 -6.49 -1.21 -21.16
C LEU A 235 -6.51 -2.73 -21.28
N GLY A 236 -7.62 -3.39 -20.90
CA GLY A 236 -7.64 -4.85 -20.72
C GLY A 236 -6.62 -5.29 -19.68
N LEU A 237 -6.08 -6.51 -19.85
CA LEU A 237 -5.03 -7.03 -18.97
C LEU A 237 -3.72 -6.22 -18.99
N ARG A 238 -3.52 -5.32 -19.95
CA ARG A 238 -2.36 -4.42 -19.97
C ARG A 238 -2.39 -3.44 -18.79
N ALA A 239 -3.56 -3.21 -18.18
CA ALA A 239 -3.67 -2.45 -16.93
C ALA A 239 -2.79 -3.00 -15.80
N MET A 240 -2.45 -4.29 -15.83
CA MET A 240 -1.56 -4.92 -14.85
C MET A 240 -0.16 -4.31 -14.84
N ALA A 241 0.30 -3.73 -15.95
CA ALA A 241 1.57 -3.00 -16.01
C ALA A 241 1.58 -1.74 -15.14
N VAL A 242 0.40 -1.20 -14.79
CA VAL A 242 0.24 -0.06 -13.87
C VAL A 242 -0.16 -0.54 -12.48
N LEU A 243 -1.15 -1.43 -12.40
CA LEU A 243 -1.73 -1.92 -11.14
C LEU A 243 -0.75 -2.78 -10.34
N GLY A 244 0.08 -3.59 -11.02
CA GLY A 244 1.07 -4.46 -10.39
C GLY A 244 2.16 -3.68 -9.65
N PRO A 245 2.88 -2.75 -10.31
CA PRO A 245 3.87 -1.92 -9.63
C PRO A 245 3.28 -1.10 -8.48
N LEU A 246 2.07 -0.54 -8.65
CA LEU A 246 1.39 0.21 -7.58
C LEU A 246 1.16 -0.65 -6.32
N TYR A 247 0.80 -1.91 -6.51
CA TYR A 247 0.72 -2.87 -5.41
C TYR A 247 2.07 -3.17 -4.78
N LEU A 248 3.09 -3.43 -5.59
CA LEU A 248 4.42 -3.84 -5.09
C LEU A 248 5.10 -2.73 -4.27
N MET A 249 4.85 -1.46 -4.60
CA MET A 249 5.36 -0.32 -3.84
C MET A 249 4.66 -0.11 -2.49
N ALA A 250 3.42 -0.61 -2.35
CA ALA A 250 2.58 -0.27 -1.21
C ALA A 250 3.14 -0.71 0.14
N PRO A 251 3.58 -1.98 0.36
CA PRO A 251 4.10 -2.39 1.67
C PRO A 251 5.37 -1.64 2.07
N ALA A 252 6.20 -1.27 1.09
CA ALA A 252 7.48 -0.59 1.36
C ALA A 252 7.27 0.80 1.97
N VAL A 253 6.15 1.44 1.66
CA VAL A 253 5.91 2.85 1.99
C VAL A 253 4.77 3.02 3.00
N ALA A 254 3.69 2.24 2.88
CA ALA A 254 2.55 2.33 3.78
C ALA A 254 2.84 1.78 5.20
N GLY A 255 3.86 0.93 5.34
CA GLY A 255 4.32 0.44 6.63
C GLY A 255 5.23 1.41 7.39
N GLN A 256 5.65 2.52 6.76
CA GLN A 256 6.68 3.41 7.27
C GLN A 256 6.13 4.81 7.59
N VAL A 257 6.68 5.43 8.64
CA VAL A 257 6.47 6.85 8.95
C VAL A 257 7.35 7.73 8.06
N PRO A 258 6.93 8.96 7.72
CA PRO A 258 7.64 9.79 6.76
C PRO A 258 9.04 10.17 7.23
N GLU A 259 9.25 10.30 8.53
CA GLU A 259 10.51 10.61 9.21
C GLU A 259 11.56 9.51 9.05
N LEU A 260 11.15 8.28 8.73
CA LEU A 260 12.06 7.18 8.43
C LEU A 260 12.40 7.05 6.95
N LEU A 261 11.74 7.84 6.10
CA LEU A 261 11.92 7.80 4.65
C LEU A 261 12.90 8.88 4.21
N ASN A 262 13.80 8.49 3.30
CA ASN A 262 14.58 9.45 2.53
C ASN A 262 13.64 10.51 1.89
N PRO A 263 13.98 11.81 1.94
CA PRO A 263 13.14 12.87 1.39
C PRO A 263 12.66 12.63 -0.04
N ALA A 264 13.49 11.99 -0.89
CA ALA A 264 13.10 11.64 -2.25
C ALA A 264 11.92 10.65 -2.27
N TYR A 265 11.95 9.58 -1.46
CA TYR A 265 10.84 8.62 -1.37
C TYR A 265 9.61 9.22 -0.69
N ARG A 266 9.80 10.15 0.26
CA ARG A 266 8.69 10.87 0.89
C ARG A 266 7.85 11.64 -0.13
N VAL A 267 8.52 12.36 -1.03
CA VAL A 267 7.89 13.15 -2.09
C VAL A 267 7.37 12.25 -3.21
N VAL A 268 8.19 11.34 -3.74
CA VAL A 268 7.90 10.60 -4.98
C VAL A 268 6.97 9.42 -4.76
N LEU A 269 6.91 8.83 -3.56
CA LEU A 269 6.08 7.66 -3.29
C LEU A 269 5.08 7.91 -2.15
N TRP A 270 5.57 8.30 -0.97
CA TRP A 270 4.75 8.30 0.24
C TRP A 270 3.60 9.32 0.22
N SER A 271 3.84 10.50 -0.36
CA SER A 271 2.89 11.62 -0.36
C SER A 271 1.53 11.31 -1.00
N TRP A 272 1.50 10.42 -2.00
CA TRP A 272 0.29 10.14 -2.79
C TRP A 272 -0.15 8.67 -2.76
N THR A 273 0.66 7.77 -2.17
CA THR A 273 0.37 6.33 -2.18
C THR A 273 -0.93 6.03 -1.41
N PRO A 274 -1.99 5.53 -2.08
CA PRO A 274 -3.30 5.32 -1.44
C PRO A 274 -3.25 4.37 -0.25
N PHE A 275 -2.39 3.36 -0.31
CA PHE A 275 -2.22 2.36 0.75
C PHE A 275 -1.81 2.96 2.09
N ARG A 276 -1.13 4.10 2.08
CA ARG A 276 -0.81 4.83 3.31
C ARG A 276 -2.10 5.27 4.00
N PHE A 277 -2.97 5.94 3.26
CA PHE A 277 -4.21 6.48 3.81
C PHE A 277 -5.14 5.37 4.31
N SER A 278 -5.27 4.24 3.59
CA SER A 278 -6.06 3.10 4.08
C SER A 278 -5.46 2.47 5.33
N THR A 279 -4.14 2.32 5.38
CA THR A 279 -3.44 1.70 6.52
C THR A 279 -3.52 2.59 7.77
N GLU A 280 -3.22 3.89 7.64
CA GLU A 280 -3.27 4.83 8.76
C GLU A 280 -4.70 5.04 9.27
N GLY A 281 -5.67 5.24 8.37
CA GLY A 281 -7.07 5.41 8.79
C GLY A 281 -7.65 4.17 9.47
N LEU A 282 -7.32 2.98 8.98
CA LEU A 282 -7.75 1.75 9.62
C LEU A 282 -7.05 1.51 10.95
N ARG A 283 -5.76 1.86 11.07
CA ARG A 283 -5.05 1.81 12.36
C ARG A 283 -5.70 2.71 13.40
N ALA A 284 -6.05 3.95 13.01
CA ALA A 284 -6.74 4.88 13.90
C ALA A 284 -8.07 4.28 14.39
N LEU A 285 -8.92 3.80 13.47
CA LEU A 285 -10.22 3.21 13.84
C LEU A 285 -10.09 1.96 14.73
N LEU A 286 -9.11 1.09 14.47
CA LEU A 286 -8.91 -0.11 15.29
C LEU A 286 -8.45 0.21 16.73
N GLN A 287 -7.99 1.43 16.99
CA GLN A 287 -7.47 1.89 18.29
C GLN A 287 -8.27 3.09 18.83
N ASN A 288 -9.56 3.20 18.50
CA ASN A 288 -10.47 4.27 18.96
C ASN A 288 -10.02 5.70 18.61
N GLY A 289 -9.15 5.86 17.61
CA GLY A 289 -8.76 7.14 17.05
C GLY A 289 -9.80 7.73 16.10
N THR A 290 -9.51 8.92 15.59
CA THR A 290 -10.36 9.59 14.60
C THR A 290 -9.71 9.55 13.22
N LEU A 291 -10.54 9.55 12.17
CA LEU A 291 -10.06 9.65 10.81
C LEU A 291 -9.68 11.10 10.48
N ASP A 292 -8.54 11.27 9.83
CA ASP A 292 -8.22 12.53 9.16
C ASP A 292 -9.07 12.66 7.88
N SER A 293 -9.50 13.89 7.60
CA SER A 293 -10.13 14.30 6.34
C SER A 293 -9.43 13.72 5.10
N ALA A 294 -8.10 13.73 5.05
CA ALA A 294 -7.34 13.20 3.92
C ALA A 294 -7.55 11.69 3.74
N GLN A 295 -7.69 10.93 4.83
CA GLN A 295 -7.91 9.49 4.80
C GLN A 295 -9.25 9.13 4.16
N VAL A 296 -10.26 10.00 4.23
CA VAL A 296 -11.55 9.81 3.57
C VAL A 296 -11.54 10.34 2.14
N TRP A 297 -11.11 11.59 1.96
CA TRP A 297 -11.22 12.28 0.67
C TRP A 297 -10.35 11.69 -0.43
N VAL A 298 -9.20 11.08 -0.09
CA VAL A 298 -8.37 10.35 -1.06
C VAL A 298 -9.17 9.21 -1.69
N PHE A 299 -9.90 8.41 -0.91
CA PHE A 299 -10.67 7.29 -1.47
C PHE A 299 -11.94 7.74 -2.17
N VAL A 300 -12.58 8.83 -1.74
CA VAL A 300 -13.64 9.47 -2.51
C VAL A 300 -13.12 9.91 -3.88
N GLY A 301 -11.97 10.57 -3.93
CA GLY A 301 -11.32 10.98 -5.17
C GLY A 301 -10.96 9.81 -6.09
N ILE A 302 -10.41 8.72 -5.52
CA ILE A 302 -10.10 7.49 -6.28
C ILE A 302 -11.38 6.84 -6.82
N ALA A 303 -12.45 6.77 -6.02
CA ALA A 303 -13.73 6.22 -6.47
C ALA A 303 -14.31 7.04 -7.63
N VAL A 304 -14.29 8.38 -7.52
CA VAL A 304 -14.71 9.29 -8.60
C VAL A 304 -13.84 9.10 -9.84
N ALA A 305 -12.51 9.04 -9.71
CA ALA A 305 -11.62 8.77 -10.83
C ALA A 305 -11.92 7.41 -11.50
N GLY A 306 -12.15 6.36 -10.72
CA GLY A 306 -12.56 5.05 -11.21
C GLY A 306 -13.88 5.09 -11.99
N LEU A 307 -14.88 5.82 -11.48
CA LEU A 307 -16.15 6.05 -12.20
C LEU A 307 -15.94 6.80 -13.51
N LEU A 308 -15.07 7.83 -13.52
CA LEU A 308 -14.73 8.56 -14.73
C LEU A 308 -14.08 7.63 -15.77
N LEU A 309 -13.12 6.79 -15.37
CA LEU A 309 -12.52 5.78 -16.26
C LEU A 309 -13.55 4.78 -16.81
N LEU A 310 -14.60 4.47 -16.04
CA LEU A 310 -15.70 3.59 -16.47
C LEU A 310 -16.65 4.23 -17.48
N VAL A 311 -16.75 5.56 -17.53
CA VAL A 311 -17.61 6.26 -18.52
C VAL A 311 -16.85 6.69 -19.76
N LEU A 312 -15.52 6.88 -19.69
CA LEU A 312 -14.71 7.27 -20.85
C LEU A 312 -14.89 6.32 -22.04
N PRO A 313 -14.88 6.81 -23.28
CA PRO A 313 -14.98 5.94 -24.45
C PRO A 313 -13.74 5.06 -24.58
N ALA A 314 -13.94 3.74 -24.64
CA ALA A 314 -12.86 2.82 -24.97
C ALA A 314 -12.50 2.97 -26.45
N LYS A 315 -11.21 3.20 -26.77
CA LYS A 315 -10.75 3.16 -28.17
C LYS A 315 -11.04 1.74 -28.70
N LYS A 316 -11.82 1.65 -29.78
CA LYS A 316 -12.07 0.38 -30.46
C LYS A 316 -10.72 -0.22 -30.84
N ALA A 317 -10.36 -1.35 -30.24
CA ALA A 317 -9.21 -2.12 -30.70
C ALA A 317 -9.46 -2.46 -32.17
N GLN A 318 -8.61 -1.94 -33.06
CA GLN A 318 -8.68 -2.23 -34.48
C GLN A 318 -8.53 -3.75 -34.62
N PRO A 319 -9.50 -4.45 -35.24
CA PRO A 319 -9.41 -5.89 -35.38
C PRO A 319 -8.11 -6.21 -36.11
N ASP A 320 -7.26 -6.99 -35.46
CA ASP A 320 -6.17 -7.70 -36.11
C ASP A 320 -6.80 -8.48 -37.27
N PRO A 321 -6.45 -8.20 -38.54
CA PRO A 321 -7.13 -8.81 -39.66
C PRO A 321 -6.94 -10.32 -39.56
N ALA A 322 -8.03 -11.02 -39.23
CA ALA A 322 -8.11 -12.47 -39.11
C ALA A 322 -8.05 -13.17 -40.48
N ASP A 323 -7.27 -12.62 -41.41
CA ASP A 323 -7.22 -13.04 -42.81
C ASP A 323 -5.78 -13.02 -43.35
N ARG A 324 -4.81 -13.43 -42.52
CA ARG A 324 -3.66 -14.17 -43.04
C ARG A 324 -4.04 -15.64 -43.12
N VAL A 325 -4.96 -15.95 -44.03
CA VAL A 325 -4.96 -17.26 -44.68
C VAL A 325 -3.58 -17.36 -45.33
N VAL A 326 -2.73 -18.20 -44.75
CA VAL A 326 -1.53 -18.63 -45.44
C VAL A 326 -2.03 -19.40 -46.65
N ASP A 327 -2.01 -18.75 -47.81
CA ASP A 327 -2.18 -19.42 -49.08
C ASP A 327 -0.99 -20.36 -49.22
N VAL A 328 -1.17 -21.59 -48.75
CA VAL A 328 -0.24 -22.68 -49.04
C VAL A 328 -0.41 -22.93 -50.53
N ARG A 329 0.32 -22.16 -51.35
CA ARG A 329 0.64 -22.57 -52.71
C ARG A 329 1.39 -23.88 -52.59
N VAL A 330 0.65 -24.98 -52.68
CA VAL A 330 1.21 -26.28 -52.98
C VAL A 330 1.73 -26.14 -54.39
N ASP A 331 3.06 -26.01 -54.54
CA ASP A 331 3.71 -26.05 -55.83
C ASP A 331 3.27 -27.33 -56.55
N GLN A 332 2.63 -27.14 -57.69
CA GLN A 332 2.05 -28.17 -58.55
C GLN A 332 3.13 -29.01 -59.27
N ALA A 333 4.33 -29.14 -58.66
CA ALA A 333 5.50 -29.80 -59.22
C ALA A 333 5.67 -31.26 -58.76
N ASP A 334 5.04 -31.69 -57.67
CA ASP A 334 5.09 -33.10 -57.22
C ASP A 334 3.84 -33.90 -57.61
N ARG A 335 3.52 -33.89 -58.91
CA ARG A 335 2.65 -34.93 -59.49
C ARG A 335 3.45 -36.24 -59.59
N LEU A 336 3.26 -37.12 -58.61
CA LEU A 336 3.66 -38.52 -58.71
C LEU A 336 2.92 -39.22 -59.87
N PRO A 337 3.61 -40.05 -60.68
CA PRO A 337 3.07 -40.66 -61.88
C PRO A 337 2.04 -41.76 -61.57
N GLY A 338 1.02 -41.84 -62.44
CA GLY A 338 -0.14 -42.71 -62.28
C GLY A 338 0.15 -44.21 -62.30
N ALA A 339 -0.59 -44.94 -61.46
CA ALA A 339 -0.75 -46.37 -61.57
C ALA A 339 -1.87 -46.68 -62.57
N GLN A 340 -1.48 -47.32 -63.67
CA GLN A 340 -2.37 -47.86 -64.71
C GLN A 340 -3.33 -48.92 -64.16
N HIS A 341 -4.50 -48.98 -64.79
CA HIS A 341 -5.53 -49.99 -64.62
C HIS A 341 -5.05 -51.43 -64.80
N GLN A 342 -5.58 -52.32 -63.96
CA GLN A 342 -5.91 -53.68 -64.40
C GLN A 342 -7.27 -54.08 -63.83
N ARG A 343 -8.29 -54.05 -64.70
CA ARG A 343 -9.53 -54.82 -64.57
C ARG A 343 -9.23 -56.20 -65.16
N THR A 344 -9.54 -57.25 -64.42
CA THR A 344 -9.82 -58.57 -64.99
C THR A 344 -11.19 -59.03 -64.51
N ALA A 345 -11.86 -59.73 -65.43
CA ALA A 345 -13.22 -60.25 -65.37
C ALA A 345 -13.49 -61.16 -64.17
#